data_AF-A0A7S4FC04-F1
#
_entry.id   AF-A0A7S4FC04-F1
#
_cell.length_a   1.000
_cell.length_b   1.000
_cell.length_c   1.000
_cell.angle_alpha   90.00
_cell.angle_beta   90.00
_cell.angle_gamma   90.00
#
_symmetry.space_group_name_H-M   'P 1'
#
loop_
_entity.id
_entity.type
_entity.pdbx_description
1 polymer ?
#
loop_
_entity_poly.entity_id
_entity_poly.type
_entity_poly.pdbx_seq_one_letter_code
_entity_poly.pdbx_strand_id
1 'polypeptide(L)'
;LRSALAHESADDEALGHLCRIVVFCKDRRGILLDVSTVVTDKACNIMDVHSETLTPGREAAFQYTVHLQDAGQLAQLLEAVAKVPGVVRVRRENLEELMSESPAAFWAN
;
A
#
# COMPACT_ATOMS: atom_id res chain seq x y z
N LEU A 1 32.68 7.01 -25.06
CA LEU A 1 31.39 6.36 -24.70
C LEU A 1 31.45 5.83 -23.26
N ARG A 2 31.49 6.71 -22.25
CA ARG A 2 31.53 6.32 -20.82
C ARG A 2 30.79 7.33 -19.91
N SER A 3 29.77 8.00 -20.45
CA SER A 3 29.04 9.06 -19.74
C SER A 3 27.56 8.76 -19.49
N ALA A 4 27.04 7.60 -19.92
CA ALA A 4 25.62 7.25 -19.74
C ALA A 4 25.33 6.49 -18.44
N LEU A 5 26.29 5.71 -17.93
CA LEU A 5 26.09 4.81 -16.77
C LEU A 5 26.12 5.49 -15.40
N ALA A 6 26.50 6.77 -15.33
CA ALA A 6 26.58 7.51 -14.06
C ALA A 6 25.38 8.45 -13.82
N HIS A 7 24.47 8.59 -14.80
CA HIS A 7 23.29 9.43 -14.67
C HIS A 7 22.06 8.67 -14.17
N GLU A 8 21.96 7.37 -14.47
CA GLU A 8 20.81 6.54 -14.06
C GLU A 8 20.78 6.28 -12.54
N SER A 9 21.92 6.32 -11.85
CA SER A 9 22.01 5.96 -10.42
C SER A 9 21.49 7.03 -9.47
N ALA A 10 21.59 8.31 -9.86
CA ALA A 10 21.18 9.44 -9.03
C ALA A 10 19.67 9.72 -9.17
N ASP A 11 19.10 9.46 -10.35
CA ASP A 11 17.66 9.59 -10.59
C ASP A 11 16.86 8.46 -9.90
N ASP A 12 17.43 7.25 -9.80
CA ASP A 12 16.79 6.10 -9.14
C ASP A 12 16.74 6.26 -7.61
N GLU A 13 17.75 6.90 -7.00
CA GLU A 13 17.73 7.31 -5.59
C GLU A 13 16.72 8.44 -5.32
N ALA A 14 16.46 9.29 -6.32
CA ALA A 14 15.46 10.36 -6.24
C ALA A 14 14.01 9.86 -6.45
N LEU A 15 13.82 8.71 -7.11
CA LEU A 15 12.50 8.14 -7.40
C LEU A 15 11.88 7.39 -6.22
N GLY A 16 12.67 7.05 -5.20
CA GLY A 16 12.22 6.27 -4.03
C GLY A 16 12.04 4.78 -4.33
N HIS A 17 12.00 3.97 -3.28
CA HIS A 17 11.83 2.53 -3.34
C HIS A 17 10.35 2.14 -3.54
N LEU A 18 10.12 1.24 -4.50
CA LEU A 18 8.82 0.63 -4.73
C LEU A 18 8.45 -0.31 -3.58
N CYS A 19 7.26 -0.12 -3.02
CA CYS A 19 6.74 -0.91 -1.92
C CYS A 19 5.27 -1.26 -2.15
N ARG A 20 4.85 -2.44 -1.70
CA ARG A 20 3.45 -2.86 -1.68
C ARG A 20 2.96 -2.93 -0.25
N ILE A 21 1.79 -2.34 0.00
CA ILE A 21 1.08 -2.49 1.25
C ILE A 21 -0.33 -3.00 0.99
N VAL A 22 -0.84 -3.87 1.85
CA VAL A 22 -2.21 -4.37 1.84
C VAL A 22 -2.95 -3.85 3.05
N VAL A 23 -4.05 -3.15 2.83
CA VAL A 23 -4.91 -2.54 3.83
C VAL A 23 -6.21 -3.33 3.90
N PHE A 24 -6.48 -3.96 5.04
CA PHE A 24 -7.71 -4.70 5.30
C PHE A 24 -8.68 -3.79 6.03
N CYS A 25 -9.90 -3.68 5.53
CA CYS A 25 -10.89 -2.73 6.01
C CYS A 25 -12.25 -3.37 6.25
N LYS A 26 -13.00 -2.77 7.17
CA LYS A 26 -14.46 -2.90 7.19
C LYS A 26 -15.03 -2.05 6.06
N ASP A 27 -15.61 -2.69 5.06
CA ASP A 27 -16.13 -1.99 3.89
C ASP A 27 -17.28 -1.07 4.28
N ARG A 28 -17.12 0.21 3.95
CA ARG A 28 -18.12 1.26 4.16
C ARG A 28 -17.96 2.31 3.09
N ARG A 29 -19.03 3.03 2.80
CA ARG A 29 -18.97 4.18 1.89
C ARG A 29 -17.86 5.15 2.33
N GLY A 30 -17.00 5.50 1.37
CA GLY A 30 -15.90 6.45 1.57
C GLY A 30 -14.59 5.85 2.07
N ILE A 31 -14.54 4.57 2.48
CA ILE A 31 -13.31 3.99 3.06
C ILE A 31 -12.12 4.04 2.09
N LEU A 32 -12.35 3.78 0.79
CA LEU A 32 -11.30 3.87 -0.21
C LEU A 32 -10.75 5.30 -0.35
N LEU A 33 -11.61 6.32 -0.25
CA LEU A 33 -11.19 7.73 -0.28
C LEU A 33 -10.37 8.07 0.96
N ASP A 34 -10.85 7.67 2.14
CA ASP A 34 -10.20 7.95 3.42
C ASP A 34 -8.79 7.33 3.46
N VAL A 35 -8.66 6.07 3.05
CA VAL A 35 -7.36 5.38 2.96
C VAL A 35 -6.48 6.02 1.89
N SER A 36 -7.01 6.26 0.69
CA SER A 36 -6.24 6.88 -0.41
C SER A 36 -5.69 8.24 -0.01
N THR A 37 -6.47 9.07 0.69
CA THR A 37 -6.04 10.38 1.17
C THR A 37 -4.81 10.26 2.08
N VAL A 38 -4.86 9.35 3.05
CA VAL A 38 -3.72 9.13 3.96
C VAL A 38 -2.51 8.56 3.23
N VAL A 39 -2.71 7.67 2.26
CA VAL A 39 -1.60 7.14 1.45
C VAL A 39 -0.97 8.27 0.61
N THR A 40 -1.78 9.12 -0.02
CA THR A 40 -1.30 10.28 -0.80
C THR A 40 -0.52 11.27 0.06
N ASP A 41 -0.94 11.52 1.30
CA ASP A 41 -0.23 12.44 2.21
C ASP A 41 1.14 11.91 2.68
N LYS A 42 1.36 10.58 2.61
CA LYS A 42 2.53 9.93 3.18
C LYS A 42 3.48 9.35 2.15
N ALA A 43 3.00 8.89 1.01
CA ALA A 43 3.83 8.34 -0.06
C ALA A 43 4.41 9.43 -0.96
N CYS A 44 5.50 9.14 -1.66
CA CYS A 44 5.99 10.03 -2.70
C CYS A 44 5.12 9.97 -3.95
N ASN A 45 4.65 8.75 -4.28
CA ASN A 45 3.77 8.52 -5.40
C ASN A 45 2.98 7.21 -5.22
N ILE A 46 1.82 7.12 -5.85
CA ILE A 46 1.03 5.90 -5.97
C ILE A 46 1.16 5.40 -7.41
N MET A 47 1.67 4.18 -7.58
CA MET A 47 1.88 3.54 -8.87
C MET A 47 0.71 2.70 -9.33
N ASP A 48 0.08 2.01 -8.38
CA ASP A 48 -1.04 1.13 -8.66
C ASP A 48 -1.91 0.98 -7.40
N VAL A 49 -3.20 0.79 -7.62
CA VAL A 49 -4.16 0.47 -6.57
C VAL A 49 -5.02 -0.68 -7.04
N HIS A 50 -4.90 -1.81 -6.35
CA HIS A 50 -5.76 -2.97 -6.56
C HIS A 50 -6.71 -3.14 -5.39
N SER A 51 -7.97 -3.48 -5.66
CA SER A 51 -9.03 -3.56 -4.66
C SER A 51 -9.79 -4.86 -4.80
N GLU A 52 -9.93 -5.57 -3.69
CA GLU A 52 -10.73 -6.77 -3.56
C GLU A 52 -11.81 -6.58 -2.49
N THR A 53 -12.99 -7.12 -2.72
CA THR A 53 -14.11 -7.07 -1.78
C THR A 53 -14.69 -8.47 -1.66
N LEU A 54 -14.70 -9.02 -0.45
CA LEU A 54 -15.30 -10.33 -0.21
C LEU A 54 -16.82 -10.21 -0.13
N THR A 55 -17.29 -9.38 0.82
CA THR A 55 -18.71 -9.12 1.02
C THR A 55 -18.92 -7.60 1.00
N PRO A 56 -19.70 -7.07 0.04
CA PRO A 56 -20.00 -5.64 -0.02
C PRO A 56 -20.59 -5.13 1.30
N GLY A 57 -20.05 -4.03 1.81
CA GLY A 57 -20.42 -3.44 3.09
C GLY A 57 -19.90 -4.17 4.32
N ARG A 58 -18.99 -5.15 4.17
CA ARG A 58 -18.33 -5.83 5.29
C ARG A 58 -16.82 -5.90 5.18
N GLU A 59 -16.25 -6.61 4.21
CA GLU A 59 -14.80 -6.83 4.12
C GLU A 59 -14.24 -6.40 2.77
N ALA A 60 -13.23 -5.54 2.81
CA ALA A 60 -12.47 -5.12 1.64
C ALA A 60 -10.96 -5.13 1.94
N ALA A 61 -10.16 -5.34 0.90
CA ALA A 61 -8.72 -5.27 0.94
C ALA A 61 -8.19 -4.40 -0.21
N PHE A 62 -7.29 -3.47 0.09
CA PHE A 62 -6.67 -2.58 -0.89
C PHE A 62 -5.18 -2.80 -0.91
N GLN A 63 -4.61 -3.12 -2.07
CA GLN A 63 -3.18 -3.07 -2.29
C GLN A 63 -2.81 -1.73 -2.88
N TYR A 64 -1.89 -1.02 -2.23
CA TYR A 64 -1.22 0.13 -2.80
C TYR A 64 0.20 -0.24 -3.16
N THR A 65 0.56 -0.01 -4.42
CA THR A 65 1.96 0.02 -4.86
C THR A 65 2.42 1.46 -4.85
N VAL A 66 3.43 1.79 -4.03
CA VAL A 66 3.86 3.17 -3.77
C VAL A 66 5.37 3.34 -3.87
N HIS A 67 5.81 4.54 -4.22
CA HIS A 67 7.21 4.96 -4.05
C HIS A 67 7.41 5.63 -2.69
N LEU A 68 8.48 5.24 -2.00
CA LEU A 68 8.87 5.77 -0.69
C LEU A 68 10.36 6.11 -0.66
N GLN A 69 10.75 7.21 -0.05
CA GLN A 69 12.14 7.61 0.14
C GLN A 69 12.92 6.56 0.95
N ASP A 70 12.35 6.11 2.06
CA ASP A 70 13.04 5.22 2.98
C ASP A 70 12.09 4.37 3.85
N ALA A 71 12.69 3.50 4.68
CA ALA A 71 11.96 2.64 5.61
C ALA A 71 11.25 3.41 6.74
N GLY A 72 11.72 4.61 7.09
CA GLY A 72 11.06 5.49 8.06
C GLY A 72 9.74 6.03 7.52
N GLN A 73 9.70 6.44 6.26
CA GLN A 73 8.47 6.85 5.59
C GLN A 73 7.48 5.68 5.48
N LEU A 74 7.97 4.47 5.19
CA LEU A 74 7.13 3.27 5.23
C LEU A 74 6.48 3.07 6.61
N ALA A 75 7.26 3.17 7.70
CA ALA A 75 6.73 3.00 9.04
C ALA A 75 5.65 4.05 9.36
N GLN A 76 5.88 5.31 8.99
CA GLN A 76 4.90 6.39 9.16
C GLN A 76 3.63 6.17 8.34
N LEU A 77 3.77 5.69 7.09
CA LEU A 77 2.64 5.35 6.23
C LEU A 77 1.79 4.23 6.87
N LEU A 78 2.42 3.13 7.30
CA LEU A 78 1.72 2.02 7.93
C LEU A 78 1.00 2.47 9.21
N GLU A 79 1.66 3.26 10.06
CA GLU A 79 1.05 3.77 11.29
C GLU A 79 -0.13 4.72 10.99
N ALA A 80 0.01 5.61 10.01
CA ALA A 80 -1.05 6.55 9.64
C ALA A 80 -2.27 5.83 9.06
N VAL A 81 -2.06 4.86 8.17
CA VAL A 81 -3.14 4.05 7.58
C VAL A 81 -3.84 3.23 8.65
N ALA A 82 -3.11 2.63 9.60
CA ALA A 82 -3.70 1.86 10.70
C ALA A 82 -4.65 2.69 11.60
N LYS A 83 -4.48 4.02 11.64
CA LYS A 83 -5.33 4.94 12.41
C LYS A 83 -6.61 5.36 11.67
N VAL A 84 -6.76 5.03 10.38
CA VAL A 84 -7.96 5.37 9.60
C VAL A 84 -9.17 4.60 10.15
N PRO A 85 -10.27 5.27 10.54
CA PRO A 85 -11.45 4.59 11.05
C PRO A 85 -12.03 3.61 10.04
N GLY A 86 -12.06 2.32 10.42
CA GLY A 86 -12.52 1.24 9.55
C GLY A 86 -11.40 0.37 9.00
N VAL A 87 -10.14 0.80 9.07
CA VAL A 87 -8.99 -0.09 8.85
C VAL A 87 -8.89 -1.07 10.02
N VAL A 88 -8.76 -2.36 9.68
CA VAL A 88 -8.61 -3.46 10.63
C VAL A 88 -7.13 -3.79 10.83
N ARG A 89 -6.36 -3.84 9.73
CA ARG A 89 -4.92 -4.06 9.74
C ARG A 89 -4.30 -3.59 8.42
N VAL A 90 -3.00 -3.30 8.46
CA VAL A 90 -2.20 -3.00 7.27
C VAL A 90 -0.89 -3.79 7.33
N ARG A 91 -0.44 -4.31 6.18
CA ARG A 91 0.79 -5.11 6.07
C ARG A 91 1.61 -4.70 4.86
N ARG A 92 2.93 -4.89 4.94
CA ARG A 92 3.86 -4.70 3.83
C ARG A 92 4.05 -6.03 3.10
N GLU A 93 3.10 -6.39 2.26
CA GLU A 93 3.00 -7.69 1.58
C GLU A 93 2.38 -7.49 0.18
N ASN A 94 2.36 -8.54 -0.61
CA ASN A 94 1.65 -8.60 -1.89
C ASN A 94 0.30 -9.32 -1.71
N LEU A 95 -0.78 -8.71 -2.17
CA LEU A 95 -2.14 -9.22 -2.06
C LEU A 95 -2.31 -10.59 -2.72
N GLU A 96 -1.78 -10.75 -3.93
CA GLU A 96 -1.93 -11.99 -4.70
C GLU A 96 -1.21 -13.15 -4.00
N GLU A 97 0.00 -12.90 -3.50
CA GLU A 97 0.78 -13.86 -2.73
C GLU A 97 0.02 -14.25 -1.45
N LEU A 98 -0.50 -13.27 -0.71
CA LEU A 98 -1.29 -13.53 0.50
C LEU A 98 -2.56 -14.34 0.25
N MET A 99 -3.28 -14.06 -0.84
CA MET A 99 -4.49 -14.80 -1.20
C MET A 99 -4.16 -16.23 -1.64
N SER A 100 -3.03 -16.44 -2.31
CA SER A 100 -2.57 -17.76 -2.77
C SER A 100 -2.17 -18.67 -1.60
N GLU A 101 -1.47 -18.12 -0.59
CA GLU A 101 -1.00 -18.89 0.56
C GLU A 101 -2.15 -19.43 1.42
N SER A 102 -3.18 -18.62 1.69
CA SER A 102 -4.34 -19.06 2.47
C SER A 102 -5.56 -18.14 2.28
N PRO A 103 -6.48 -18.46 1.36
CA PRO A 103 -7.68 -17.65 1.11
C PRO A 103 -8.57 -17.48 2.35
N ALA A 104 -8.63 -18.49 3.22
CA ALA A 104 -9.44 -18.44 4.43
C ALA A 104 -8.79 -17.57 5.53
N ALA A 105 -7.47 -17.67 5.71
CA ALA A 105 -6.76 -16.83 6.68
C ALA A 105 -6.62 -15.39 6.20
N PHE A 106 -6.64 -15.17 4.88
CA PHE A 106 -6.57 -13.84 4.29
C PHE A 106 -7.65 -12.89 4.85
N TRP A 107 -8.90 -13.36 4.91
CA TRP A 107 -10.03 -12.59 5.42
C TRP A 107 -10.27 -12.74 6.92
N ALA A 108 -9.53 -13.63 7.59
CA ALA A 108 -9.61 -13.77 9.03
C ALA A 108 -9.06 -12.51 9.71
N ASN A 109 -9.87 -11.91 10.57
CA ASN A 109 -9.54 -10.74 11.38
C ASN A 109 -9.84 -11.04 12.85
#